data_AF-A0A9W9D9L0-F1
#
_entry.id   AF-A0A9W9D9L0-F1
#
_cell.length_a   1.000
_cell.length_b   1.000
_cell.length_c   1.000
_cell.angle_alpha   90.00
_cell.angle_beta   90.00
_cell.angle_gamma   90.00
#
_symmetry.space_group_name_H-M   'P 1'
#
loop_
_entity.id
_entity.type
_entity.pdbx_description
1 polymer ?
#
loop_
_entity_poly.entity_id
_entity_poly.type
_entity_poly.pdbx_seq_one_letter_code
_entity_poly.pdbx_strand_id
1 'polypeptide(L)'
;MLARGAVCRLAAEVPKQAAHDLPKLATLVRTARNGFSLPIRTLAHVSQLQTRSYATTKAAKDPAAPVKKAVKAKAAAGKKVTKTTTTKKVVAKKRKPKKAAKKAAPKKPVKKPKKVLTDEEKLKAQITQLRKTALKEPVTRHRLSAFQVYVAENAKGHKGSRPSFTEIVKAFKDITPAEREKFNHLAAERTEANIAEYDAWVKTHTVDEIRLANNARHLLRRKLASKIKGTPAHTKTIEDDRQAKRPISAWNFFFAERQASPDFQGIAVPERAKLISAEWKALSAGEKQRFQDQQEADQQRYTREKSV
;
A
#
# COMPACT_ATOMS: atom_id res chain seq x y z
N MET A 1 24.22 -33.15 41.12
CA MET A 1 24.10 -34.61 41.25
C MET A 1 22.68 -35.00 40.88
N LEU A 2 22.52 -35.73 39.75
CA LEU A 2 21.50 -36.76 39.46
C LEU A 2 20.01 -36.42 39.66
N ALA A 3 19.03 -36.83 38.86
CA ALA A 3 18.86 -37.40 37.53
C ALA A 3 17.36 -37.78 37.46
N ARG A 4 16.78 -37.74 36.26
CA ARG A 4 15.65 -38.57 35.78
C ARG A 4 14.25 -38.36 36.38
N GLY A 5 13.29 -38.10 35.49
CA GLY A 5 11.95 -38.64 35.64
C GLY A 5 10.86 -37.85 34.91
N ALA A 6 10.54 -38.25 33.67
CA ALA A 6 9.18 -38.37 33.12
C ALA A 6 9.19 -38.23 31.59
N VAL A 7 9.57 -39.31 30.91
CA VAL A 7 9.05 -39.64 29.57
C VAL A 7 7.67 -40.27 29.78
N CYS A 8 6.78 -40.11 28.79
CA CYS A 8 5.46 -40.73 28.59
C CYS A 8 4.26 -39.81 28.81
N ARG A 9 3.75 -39.22 27.71
CA ARG A 9 2.31 -39.13 27.36
C ARG A 9 2.15 -38.46 25.99
N LEU A 10 2.23 -39.26 24.93
CA LEU A 10 1.71 -38.91 23.61
C LEU A 10 1.32 -40.20 22.90
N ALA A 11 0.22 -40.77 23.37
CA ALA A 11 -0.48 -41.87 22.72
C ALA A 11 -1.97 -41.60 22.90
N ALA A 12 -2.52 -40.80 21.99
CA ALA A 12 -3.94 -40.80 21.66
C ALA A 12 -4.13 -40.05 20.34
N GLU A 13 -5.05 -40.55 19.52
CA GLU A 13 -5.53 -39.99 18.26
C GLU A 13 -4.71 -40.29 16.99
N VAL A 14 -4.64 -41.59 16.65
CA VAL A 14 -4.63 -42.01 15.24
C VAL A 14 -6.03 -42.53 14.90
N PRO A 15 -6.78 -41.88 13.99
CA PRO A 15 -8.06 -42.41 13.53
C PRO A 15 -7.83 -43.66 12.66
N LYS A 16 -8.60 -44.71 12.95
CA LYS A 16 -8.70 -45.93 12.14
C LYS A 16 -9.18 -45.56 10.73
N GLN A 17 -8.29 -45.63 9.75
CA GLN A 17 -8.65 -45.60 8.33
C GLN A 17 -7.99 -46.75 7.57
N ALA A 18 -8.87 -47.55 6.96
CA ALA A 18 -8.74 -48.39 5.77
C ALA A 18 -7.41 -49.14 5.52
N ALA A 19 -7.48 -50.46 5.66
CA ALA A 19 -6.48 -51.44 5.23
C ALA A 19 -6.40 -51.60 3.70
N HIS A 20 -6.16 -50.50 2.97
CA HIS A 20 -6.01 -50.52 1.51
C HIS A 20 -4.95 -49.51 1.05
N ASP A 21 -3.68 -49.68 1.47
CA ASP A 21 -2.53 -49.06 0.79
C ASP A 21 -1.18 -49.60 1.30
N LEU A 22 -1.07 -50.92 1.45
CA LEU A 22 0.17 -51.58 1.89
C LEU A 22 1.31 -51.74 0.84
N PRO A 23 1.17 -51.52 -0.49
CA PRO A 23 2.29 -51.72 -1.40
C PRO A 23 3.19 -50.49 -1.66
N LYS A 24 2.98 -49.34 -1.00
CA LYS A 24 3.82 -48.13 -1.22
C LYS A 24 4.88 -47.85 -0.14
N LEU A 25 4.97 -48.68 0.90
CA LEU A 25 6.00 -48.57 1.95
C LEU A 25 7.19 -49.53 1.76
N ALA A 26 7.13 -50.47 0.81
CA ALA A 26 8.21 -51.44 0.56
C ALA A 26 9.35 -50.90 -0.33
N THR A 27 9.17 -49.77 -1.00
CA THR A 27 10.18 -49.16 -1.88
C THR A 27 11.09 -48.13 -1.19
N LEU A 28 10.80 -47.75 0.05
CA LEU A 28 11.59 -46.77 0.83
C LEU A 28 12.54 -47.39 1.87
N VAL A 29 12.56 -48.72 2.00
CA VAL A 29 13.45 -49.43 2.96
C VAL A 29 14.59 -50.21 2.26
N ARG A 30 14.66 -50.18 0.91
CA ARG A 30 15.72 -50.88 0.14
C ARG A 30 16.88 -50.02 -0.37
N THR A 31 16.91 -48.73 -0.08
CA THR A 31 18.02 -47.83 -0.50
C THR A 31 19.06 -47.55 0.58
N ALA A 32 18.99 -48.22 1.75
CA ALA A 32 19.91 -48.01 2.86
C ALA A 32 20.88 -49.20 3.12
N ARG A 33 21.07 -50.13 2.18
CA ARG A 33 21.94 -51.30 2.40
C ARG A 33 22.94 -51.66 1.31
N ASN A 34 22.96 -51.00 0.16
CA ASN A 34 23.99 -51.24 -0.86
C ASN A 34 24.74 -49.94 -1.13
N GLY A 35 25.95 -49.84 -0.57
CA GLY A 35 26.86 -48.73 -0.85
C GLY A 35 27.17 -48.65 -2.34
N PHE A 36 26.75 -47.54 -2.95
CA PHE A 36 27.23 -47.12 -4.25
C PHE A 36 27.86 -45.74 -4.10
N SER A 37 29.18 -45.74 -4.24
CA SER A 37 30.03 -44.55 -4.35
C SER A 37 29.59 -43.70 -5.55
N LEU A 38 29.26 -42.43 -5.30
CA LEU A 38 29.10 -41.45 -6.37
C LEU A 38 30.51 -41.01 -6.85
N PRO A 39 30.79 -41.01 -8.17
CA PRO A 39 32.07 -40.55 -8.67
C PRO A 39 32.17 -39.02 -8.56
N ILE A 40 33.24 -38.60 -7.88
CA ILE A 40 33.76 -37.23 -7.85
C ILE A 40 34.05 -36.79 -9.29
N ARG A 41 33.27 -35.85 -9.81
CA ARG A 41 33.67 -35.06 -10.99
C ARG A 41 34.31 -33.76 -10.52
N THR A 42 35.63 -33.75 -10.56
CA THR A 42 36.48 -32.59 -10.58
C THR A 42 36.25 -31.79 -11.86
N LEU A 43 35.83 -30.52 -11.73
CA LEU A 43 36.16 -29.48 -12.70
C LEU A 43 36.41 -28.17 -11.95
N ALA A 44 37.67 -27.77 -11.95
CA ALA A 44 38.14 -26.44 -11.59
C ALA A 44 38.12 -25.55 -12.85
N HIS A 45 37.70 -24.29 -12.70
CA HIS A 45 38.41 -23.07 -13.13
C HIS A 45 37.49 -21.87 -12.90
N VAL A 46 37.75 -21.09 -11.84
CA VAL A 46 38.39 -19.76 -11.90
C VAL A 46 37.55 -18.73 -12.68
N SER A 47 36.77 -17.95 -11.93
CA SER A 47 36.49 -16.55 -12.26
C SER A 47 36.42 -15.76 -10.96
N GLN A 48 37.59 -15.38 -10.46
CA GLN A 48 37.76 -14.41 -9.39
C GLN A 48 37.19 -13.07 -9.86
N LEU A 49 36.03 -12.67 -9.32
CA LEU A 49 35.57 -11.29 -9.43
C LEU A 49 36.41 -10.44 -8.46
N GLN A 50 37.42 -9.78 -9.03
CA GLN A 50 38.25 -8.81 -8.35
C GLN A 50 37.40 -7.62 -7.88
N THR A 51 37.31 -7.45 -6.56
CA THR A 51 36.87 -6.22 -5.92
C THR A 51 37.93 -5.15 -6.13
N ARG A 52 37.68 -4.21 -7.05
CA ARG A 52 38.50 -3.01 -7.22
C ARG A 52 38.13 -1.98 -6.14
N SER A 53 38.85 -2.05 -5.02
CA SER A 53 38.88 -1.03 -3.98
C SER A 53 39.76 0.14 -4.43
N TYR A 54 39.18 1.27 -4.80
CA TYR A 54 39.93 2.50 -4.99
C TYR A 54 40.07 3.22 -3.64
N ALA A 55 41.24 3.09 -3.03
CA ALA A 55 41.73 3.95 -1.97
C ALA A 55 42.54 5.08 -2.62
N THR A 56 42.04 6.31 -2.55
CA THR A 56 42.84 7.51 -2.85
C THR A 56 43.28 8.17 -1.56
N THR A 57 44.54 8.58 -1.58
CA THR A 57 45.38 9.05 -0.50
C THR A 57 44.93 10.36 0.13
N LYS A 58 45.23 10.48 1.43
CA LYS A 58 45.17 11.70 2.25
C LYS A 58 45.91 12.87 1.58
N ALA A 59 45.32 14.06 1.63
CA ALA A 59 46.05 15.33 1.61
C ALA A 59 45.64 16.11 2.87
N ALA A 60 46.64 16.43 3.69
CA ALA A 60 46.54 17.21 4.90
C ALA A 60 46.30 18.70 4.57
N LYS A 61 45.42 19.35 5.34
CA LYS A 61 45.53 20.77 5.67
C LYS A 61 44.96 21.00 7.08
N ASP A 62 45.70 21.82 7.81
CA ASP A 62 45.71 22.05 9.24
C ASP A 62 44.42 22.60 9.88
N PRO A 63 44.29 22.51 11.22
CA PRO A 63 43.06 22.78 11.95
C PRO A 63 42.91 24.27 12.31
N ALA A 64 41.72 24.81 12.11
CA ALA A 64 41.35 26.12 12.64
C ALA A 64 40.62 25.98 13.99
N ALA A 65 41.04 26.83 14.93
CA ALA A 65 40.78 26.82 16.37
C ALA A 65 39.30 27.01 16.80
N PRO A 66 38.95 26.58 18.04
CA PRO A 66 37.58 26.62 18.56
C PRO A 66 37.20 28.00 19.11
N VAL A 67 36.10 28.58 18.63
CA VAL A 67 35.50 29.76 19.26
C VAL A 67 34.52 29.33 20.34
N LYS A 68 34.99 29.36 21.59
CA LYS A 68 34.14 29.52 22.77
C LYS A 68 33.65 30.97 22.80
N LYS A 69 32.34 31.20 22.86
CA LYS A 69 31.82 32.37 23.57
C LYS A 69 30.54 32.02 24.32
N ALA A 70 30.62 32.28 25.61
CA ALA A 70 29.59 32.10 26.60
C ALA A 70 28.78 33.39 26.78
N VAL A 71 27.65 33.21 27.47
CA VAL A 71 26.90 34.20 28.27
C VAL A 71 25.97 35.16 27.49
N LYS A 72 24.65 34.98 27.65
CA LYS A 72 23.89 35.68 28.71
C LYS A 72 22.48 35.10 28.89
N ALA A 73 22.23 34.60 30.10
CA ALA A 73 20.90 34.45 30.65
C ALA A 73 20.24 35.83 30.83
N LYS A 74 18.94 35.92 30.52
CA LYS A 74 18.07 36.88 31.21
C LYS A 74 16.66 36.28 31.33
N ALA A 75 16.36 35.91 32.56
CA ALA A 75 15.00 35.69 33.04
C ALA A 75 14.25 37.03 33.13
N ALA A 76 12.98 37.01 32.73
CA ALA A 76 11.90 37.90 33.20
C ALA A 76 10.58 37.26 32.73
N ALA A 77 9.89 36.55 33.62
CA ALA A 77 8.78 37.09 34.41
C ALA A 77 7.47 37.29 33.61
N GLY A 78 6.61 36.28 33.71
CA GLY A 78 5.21 36.46 34.12
C GLY A 78 4.21 37.09 33.15
N LYS A 79 3.29 36.27 32.63
CA LYS A 79 1.85 36.58 32.74
C LYS A 79 1.00 35.31 32.69
N LYS A 80 0.53 34.89 33.87
CA LYS A 80 -0.65 34.03 34.04
C LYS A 80 -1.85 34.75 33.42
N VAL A 81 -2.59 34.08 32.53
CA VAL A 81 -3.97 34.48 32.22
C VAL A 81 -4.88 33.52 32.97
N THR A 82 -5.48 34.08 34.01
CA THR A 82 -6.42 33.44 34.91
C THR A 82 -7.77 33.25 34.22
N LYS A 83 -8.33 32.07 34.46
CA LYS A 83 -9.69 31.63 34.17
C LYS A 83 -10.66 32.45 35.04
N THR A 84 -11.71 33.02 34.45
CA THR A 84 -12.87 33.51 35.22
C THR A 84 -14.15 33.01 34.59
N THR A 85 -14.65 31.94 35.19
CA THR A 85 -16.04 31.46 35.16
C THR A 85 -16.93 32.39 35.99
N THR A 86 -18.02 32.89 35.42
CA THR A 86 -19.20 33.30 36.21
C THR A 86 -20.47 32.96 35.45
N THR A 87 -21.21 32.01 36.03
CA THR A 87 -22.60 31.61 35.72
C THR A 87 -23.61 32.47 36.48
N LYS A 88 -24.75 32.76 35.85
CA LYS A 88 -26.14 33.01 36.37
C LYS A 88 -26.80 34.13 35.52
N LYS A 89 -28.09 34.19 35.21
CA LYS A 89 -29.28 33.32 35.25
C LYS A 89 -30.41 34.11 34.53
N VAL A 90 -31.11 33.44 33.62
CA VAL A 90 -32.52 33.56 33.14
C VAL A 90 -33.39 34.78 33.58
N VAL A 91 -34.16 35.40 32.64
CA VAL A 91 -35.65 35.52 32.61
C VAL A 91 -36.20 36.60 31.61
N ALA A 92 -37.07 36.12 30.71
CA ALA A 92 -38.31 36.65 30.07
C ALA A 92 -38.54 38.11 29.54
N LYS A 93 -38.68 38.20 28.21
CA LYS A 93 -39.87 38.59 27.38
C LYS A 93 -40.90 39.66 27.87
N LYS A 94 -41.01 40.80 27.14
CA LYS A 94 -42.26 41.47 26.62
C LYS A 94 -41.91 42.85 25.97
N ARG A 95 -42.13 43.05 24.65
CA ARG A 95 -43.24 43.74 23.92
C ARG A 95 -43.09 45.29 23.76
N LYS A 96 -43.22 45.75 22.49
CA LYS A 96 -43.17 47.14 21.94
C LYS A 96 -44.47 47.95 22.14
N PRO A 97 -44.46 49.28 21.89
CA PRO A 97 -45.21 49.87 20.75
C PRO A 97 -44.46 51.00 19.97
N LYS A 98 -44.45 51.04 18.61
CA LYS A 98 -45.14 51.95 17.63
C LYS A 98 -44.79 53.46 17.78
N LYS A 99 -44.50 54.34 16.79
CA LYS A 99 -44.60 54.52 15.32
C LYS A 99 -43.51 55.57 14.93
N ALA A 100 -42.96 55.67 13.71
CA ALA A 100 -43.53 56.43 12.59
C ALA A 100 -42.68 56.28 11.31
N ALA A 101 -43.33 56.45 10.15
CA ALA A 101 -42.87 56.13 8.81
C ALA A 101 -41.94 57.18 8.17
N LYS A 102 -40.98 56.73 7.36
CA LYS A 102 -40.43 57.49 6.22
C LYS A 102 -40.20 56.59 5.00
N LYS A 103 -40.92 56.99 3.95
CA LYS A 103 -40.88 56.81 2.48
C LYS A 103 -39.95 55.77 1.82
N ALA A 104 -40.53 55.17 0.78
CA ALA A 104 -40.05 54.11 -0.08
C ALA A 104 -38.80 54.45 -0.90
N ALA A 105 -37.88 53.48 -1.00
CA ALA A 105 -36.82 53.41 -2.00
C ALA A 105 -37.12 52.26 -2.99
N PRO A 106 -36.76 52.40 -4.28
CA PRO A 106 -37.17 51.48 -5.33
C PRO A 106 -36.55 50.09 -5.13
N LYS A 107 -37.39 49.06 -5.29
CA LYS A 107 -37.01 47.65 -5.14
C LYS A 107 -35.97 47.28 -6.22
N LYS A 108 -34.77 46.88 -5.77
CA LYS A 108 -33.79 46.17 -6.60
C LYS A 108 -34.46 44.95 -7.25
N PRO A 109 -34.15 44.60 -8.52
CA PRO A 109 -34.75 43.45 -9.17
C PRO A 109 -34.45 42.19 -8.37
N VAL A 110 -35.51 41.50 -7.98
CA VAL A 110 -35.46 40.21 -7.28
C VAL A 110 -34.67 39.26 -8.16
N LYS A 111 -33.45 38.92 -7.74
CA LYS A 111 -32.68 37.83 -8.33
C LYS A 111 -33.58 36.60 -8.29
N LYS A 112 -33.94 36.08 -9.48
CA LYS A 112 -34.69 34.83 -9.65
C LYS A 112 -34.13 33.80 -8.67
N PRO A 113 -34.95 33.11 -7.86
CA PRO A 113 -34.46 32.13 -6.91
C PRO A 113 -33.64 31.09 -7.69
N LYS A 114 -32.35 30.97 -7.37
CA LYS A 114 -31.53 29.89 -7.90
C LYS A 114 -32.26 28.60 -7.56
N LYS A 115 -32.72 27.85 -8.58
CA LYS A 115 -33.35 26.54 -8.39
C LYS A 115 -32.42 25.73 -7.49
N VAL A 116 -32.85 25.49 -6.26
CA VAL A 116 -32.04 24.76 -5.28
C VAL A 116 -31.95 23.36 -5.83
N LEU A 117 -30.79 23.03 -6.38
CA LEU A 117 -30.48 21.71 -6.92
C LEU A 117 -30.85 20.69 -5.84
N THR A 118 -31.69 19.70 -6.18
CA THR A 118 -32.11 18.69 -5.20
C THR A 118 -30.88 17.94 -4.70
N ASP A 119 -30.91 17.38 -3.50
CA ASP A 119 -29.71 16.77 -2.92
C ASP A 119 -29.19 15.60 -3.77
N GLU A 120 -30.08 14.91 -4.49
CA GLU A 120 -29.70 13.91 -5.48
C GLU A 120 -28.98 14.50 -6.70
N GLU A 121 -29.47 15.61 -7.23
CA GLU A 121 -28.84 16.30 -8.36
C GLU A 121 -27.46 16.86 -7.96
N LYS A 122 -27.30 17.37 -6.72
CA LYS A 122 -25.99 17.77 -6.17
C LYS A 122 -25.04 16.59 -6.10
N LEU A 123 -25.51 15.43 -5.63
CA LEU A 123 -24.69 14.22 -5.57
C LEU A 123 -24.28 13.73 -6.96
N LYS A 124 -25.19 13.76 -7.94
CA LYS A 124 -24.88 13.43 -9.34
C LYS A 124 -23.85 14.41 -9.92
N ALA A 125 -24.02 15.72 -9.70
CA ALA A 125 -23.07 16.73 -10.14
C ALA A 125 -21.68 16.52 -9.52
N GLN A 126 -21.63 16.22 -8.21
CA GLN A 126 -20.38 15.88 -7.52
C GLN A 126 -19.73 14.62 -8.11
N ILE A 127 -20.50 13.55 -8.37
CA ILE A 127 -19.96 12.32 -8.98
C ILE A 127 -19.39 12.62 -10.37
N THR A 128 -20.09 13.42 -11.18
CA THR A 128 -19.60 13.82 -12.51
C THR A 128 -18.32 14.65 -12.43
N GLN A 129 -18.24 15.60 -11.49
CA GLN A 129 -17.01 16.36 -11.24
C GLN A 129 -15.87 15.45 -10.80
N LEU A 130 -16.12 14.56 -9.84
CA LEU A 130 -15.14 13.59 -9.38
C LEU A 130 -14.68 12.63 -10.49
N ARG A 131 -15.56 12.25 -11.42
CA ARG A 131 -15.18 11.44 -12.60
C ARG A 131 -14.29 12.21 -13.57
N LYS A 132 -14.51 13.51 -13.74
CA LYS A 132 -13.65 14.37 -14.56
C LYS A 132 -12.26 14.54 -13.93
N THR A 133 -12.20 14.75 -12.61
CA THR A 133 -10.93 14.90 -11.90
C THR A 133 -10.20 13.57 -11.70
N ALA A 134 -10.89 12.43 -11.73
CA ALA A 134 -10.30 11.11 -11.49
C ALA A 134 -9.31 10.63 -12.57
N LEU A 135 -9.13 11.36 -13.68
CA LEU A 135 -8.28 11.05 -14.84
C LEU A 135 -8.47 9.62 -15.39
N LYS A 136 -8.76 9.48 -16.68
CA LYS A 136 -8.94 8.14 -17.27
C LYS A 136 -7.60 7.63 -17.82
N GLU A 137 -7.09 6.55 -17.22
CA GLU A 137 -5.91 5.86 -17.74
C GLU A 137 -6.21 5.19 -19.09
N PRO A 138 -5.30 5.30 -20.09
CA PRO A 138 -5.51 4.75 -21.44
C PRO A 138 -5.42 3.22 -21.44
N VAL A 139 -4.41 2.70 -20.75
CA VAL A 139 -4.16 1.27 -20.58
C VAL A 139 -4.03 0.93 -19.10
N THR A 140 -4.34 -0.32 -18.79
CA THR A 140 -4.25 -0.87 -17.43
C THR A 140 -2.87 -1.47 -17.19
N ARG A 141 -2.26 -1.21 -16.02
CA ARG A 141 -0.95 -1.75 -15.62
C ARG A 141 -0.92 -3.25 -15.28
N HIS A 142 -2.07 -3.92 -15.17
CA HIS A 142 -2.08 -5.35 -14.82
C HIS A 142 -1.43 -6.23 -15.90
N ARG A 143 -0.74 -7.29 -15.46
CA ARG A 143 -0.12 -8.27 -16.35
C ARG A 143 -1.20 -9.01 -17.14
N LEU A 144 -0.99 -9.12 -18.44
CA LEU A 144 -1.84 -9.90 -19.31
C LEU A 144 -1.50 -11.38 -19.22
N SER A 145 -2.53 -12.22 -19.28
CA SER A 145 -2.40 -13.67 -19.40
C SER A 145 -2.40 -14.07 -20.88
N ALA A 146 -1.73 -15.18 -21.21
CA ALA A 146 -1.81 -15.80 -22.53
C ALA A 146 -3.27 -16.01 -22.99
N PHE A 147 -4.18 -16.35 -22.08
CA PHE A 147 -5.60 -16.49 -22.40
C PHE A 147 -6.23 -15.16 -22.85
N GLN A 148 -5.91 -14.05 -22.19
CA GLN A 148 -6.45 -12.74 -22.56
C GLN A 148 -5.95 -12.29 -23.93
N VAL A 149 -4.68 -12.58 -24.24
CA VAL A 149 -4.09 -12.34 -25.57
C VAL A 149 -4.77 -13.23 -26.61
N TYR A 150 -4.95 -14.52 -26.33
CA TYR A 150 -5.65 -15.45 -27.21
C TYR A 150 -7.08 -15.00 -27.52
N VAL A 151 -7.84 -14.62 -26.49
CA VAL A 151 -9.21 -14.10 -26.65
C VAL A 151 -9.19 -12.81 -27.49
N ALA A 152 -8.22 -11.92 -27.27
CA ALA A 152 -8.11 -10.68 -28.05
C ALA A 152 -7.79 -10.95 -29.52
N GLU A 153 -6.90 -11.91 -29.83
CA GLU A 153 -6.61 -12.34 -31.21
C GLU A 153 -7.85 -12.95 -31.88
N ASN A 154 -8.54 -13.87 -31.19
CA ASN A 154 -9.75 -14.50 -31.72
C ASN A 154 -10.94 -13.53 -31.81
N ALA A 155 -10.93 -12.42 -31.07
CA ALA A 155 -11.91 -11.36 -31.22
C ALA A 155 -11.57 -10.39 -32.36
N LYS A 156 -10.30 -10.31 -32.76
CA LYS A 156 -9.76 -9.37 -33.76
C LYS A 156 -9.85 -10.01 -35.15
N GLY A 157 -10.79 -9.55 -35.96
CA GLY A 157 -10.98 -10.03 -37.35
C GLY A 157 -12.40 -10.47 -37.68
N HIS A 158 -13.25 -10.68 -36.67
CA HIS A 158 -14.67 -10.95 -36.88
C HIS A 158 -15.42 -9.63 -37.12
N LYS A 159 -15.70 -9.33 -38.40
CA LYS A 159 -16.66 -8.28 -38.81
C LYS A 159 -18.13 -8.76 -38.72
N GLY A 160 -18.37 -10.01 -38.29
CA GLY A 160 -19.68 -10.63 -38.15
C GLY A 160 -19.86 -11.35 -36.80
N SER A 161 -20.52 -12.51 -36.80
CA SER A 161 -20.72 -13.32 -35.59
C SER A 161 -19.37 -13.67 -34.95
N ARG A 162 -19.16 -13.22 -33.72
CA ARG A 162 -17.98 -13.58 -32.93
C ARG A 162 -18.17 -15.01 -32.41
N PRO A 163 -17.11 -15.84 -32.37
CA PRO A 163 -17.19 -17.14 -31.71
C PRO A 163 -17.67 -16.94 -30.28
N SER A 164 -18.51 -17.86 -29.80
CA SER A 164 -19.03 -17.77 -28.43
C SER A 164 -17.85 -17.81 -27.46
N PHE A 165 -17.90 -17.02 -26.37
CA PHE A 165 -16.84 -17.03 -25.37
C PHE A 165 -16.57 -18.43 -24.81
N THR A 166 -17.60 -19.29 -24.75
CA THR A 166 -17.48 -20.68 -24.33
C THR A 166 -16.67 -21.54 -25.32
N GLU A 167 -16.76 -21.25 -26.61
CA GLU A 167 -15.98 -21.92 -27.66
C GLU A 167 -14.51 -21.51 -27.58
N ILE A 168 -14.24 -20.21 -27.40
CA ILE A 168 -12.87 -19.69 -27.23
C ILE A 168 -12.20 -20.33 -26.00
N VAL A 169 -12.92 -20.48 -24.89
CA VAL A 169 -12.39 -21.15 -23.69
C VAL A 169 -12.08 -22.62 -23.95
N LYS A 170 -12.92 -23.34 -24.70
CA LYS A 170 -12.64 -24.74 -25.08
C LYS A 170 -11.41 -24.82 -25.98
N ALA A 171 -11.38 -24.04 -27.05
CA ALA A 171 -10.26 -23.97 -27.98
C ALA A 171 -8.94 -23.64 -27.28
N PHE A 172 -8.94 -22.72 -26.30
CA PHE A 172 -7.73 -22.40 -25.52
C PHE A 172 -7.26 -23.56 -24.62
N LYS A 173 -8.15 -24.42 -24.14
CA LYS A 173 -7.76 -25.59 -23.35
C LYS A 173 -7.08 -26.65 -24.22
N ASP A 174 -7.48 -26.74 -25.48
CA ASP A 174 -7.02 -27.74 -26.44
C ASP A 174 -5.77 -27.30 -27.24
N ILE A 175 -5.25 -26.08 -27.02
CA ILE A 175 -4.02 -25.61 -27.69
C ILE A 175 -2.81 -26.45 -27.33
N THR A 176 -1.89 -26.55 -28.28
CA THR A 176 -0.61 -27.22 -28.08
C THR A 176 0.29 -26.45 -27.10
N PRO A 177 1.25 -27.11 -26.44
CA PRO A 177 2.21 -26.43 -25.57
C PRO A 177 3.00 -25.32 -26.27
N ALA A 178 3.40 -25.54 -27.53
CA ALA A 178 4.14 -24.56 -28.33
C ALA A 178 3.31 -23.29 -28.61
N GLU A 179 2.02 -23.44 -28.94
CA GLU A 179 1.12 -22.30 -29.10
C GLU A 179 0.91 -21.55 -27.78
N ARG A 180 0.82 -22.28 -26.66
CA ARG A 180 0.72 -21.68 -25.34
C ARG A 180 1.96 -20.84 -25.00
N GLU A 181 3.15 -21.33 -25.32
CA GLU A 181 4.40 -20.57 -25.16
C GLU A 181 4.40 -19.29 -26.02
N LYS A 182 3.99 -19.38 -27.29
CA LYS A 182 3.80 -18.20 -28.14
C LYS A 182 2.89 -17.16 -27.50
N PHE A 183 1.74 -17.56 -26.97
CA PHE A 183 0.83 -16.61 -26.31
C PHE A 183 1.38 -16.08 -24.98
N ASN A 184 2.20 -16.85 -24.26
CA ASN A 184 2.90 -16.35 -23.07
C ASN A 184 3.90 -15.26 -23.44
N HIS A 185 4.70 -15.44 -24.50
CA HIS A 185 5.63 -14.43 -25.01
C HIS A 185 4.89 -13.15 -25.44
N LEU A 186 3.84 -13.29 -26.25
CA LEU A 186 3.01 -12.14 -26.66
C LEU A 186 2.35 -11.44 -25.46
N ALA A 187 1.96 -12.18 -24.43
CA ALA A 187 1.40 -11.60 -23.21
C ALA A 187 2.44 -10.81 -22.42
N ALA A 188 3.69 -11.29 -22.35
CA ALA A 188 4.79 -10.54 -21.74
C ALA A 188 5.08 -9.24 -22.51
N GLU A 189 5.24 -9.32 -23.83
CA GLU A 189 5.50 -8.16 -24.69
C GLU A 189 4.40 -7.09 -24.57
N ARG A 190 3.12 -7.50 -24.64
CA ARG A 190 1.99 -6.57 -24.48
C ARG A 190 1.91 -5.98 -23.08
N THR A 191 2.25 -6.77 -22.07
CA THR A 191 2.29 -6.29 -20.69
C THR A 191 3.36 -5.21 -20.55
N GLU A 192 4.55 -5.43 -21.09
CA GLU A 192 5.65 -4.46 -21.07
C GLU A 192 5.27 -3.18 -21.82
N ALA A 193 4.68 -3.31 -23.01
CA ALA A 193 4.17 -2.17 -23.77
C ALA A 193 3.10 -1.38 -23.00
N ASN A 194 2.13 -2.06 -22.38
CA ASN A 194 1.09 -1.41 -21.57
C ASN A 194 1.66 -0.70 -20.33
N ILE A 195 2.67 -1.29 -19.68
CA ILE A 195 3.35 -0.66 -18.54
C ILE A 195 4.09 0.58 -19.03
N ALA A 196 4.84 0.50 -20.13
CA ALA A 196 5.56 1.64 -20.69
C ALA A 196 4.62 2.78 -21.12
N GLU A 197 3.51 2.47 -21.78
CA GLU A 197 2.49 3.46 -22.16
C GLU A 197 1.83 4.09 -20.92
N TYR A 198 1.51 3.27 -19.91
CA TYR A 198 0.96 3.76 -18.64
C TYR A 198 1.95 4.72 -17.95
N ASP A 199 3.21 4.33 -17.83
CA ASP A 199 4.24 5.13 -17.17
C ASP A 199 4.52 6.43 -17.96
N ALA A 200 4.49 6.38 -19.29
CA ALA A 200 4.58 7.56 -20.14
C ALA A 200 3.40 8.51 -19.90
N TRP A 201 2.17 7.99 -19.83
CA TRP A 201 0.96 8.76 -19.52
C TRP A 201 0.97 9.35 -18.11
N VAL A 202 1.48 8.63 -17.11
CA VAL A 202 1.66 9.17 -15.75
C VAL A 202 2.62 10.36 -15.79
N LYS A 203 3.72 10.25 -16.55
CA LYS A 203 4.73 11.32 -16.67
C LYS A 203 4.22 12.58 -17.38
N THR A 204 3.18 12.49 -18.22
CA THR A 204 2.58 13.69 -18.84
C THR A 204 1.77 14.53 -17.86
N HIS A 205 1.36 13.95 -16.73
CA HIS A 205 0.62 14.65 -15.67
C HIS A 205 1.57 15.08 -14.55
N THR A 206 1.19 16.15 -13.87
CA THR A 206 1.91 16.61 -12.67
C THR A 206 1.63 15.69 -11.48
N VAL A 207 2.57 15.63 -10.54
CA VAL A 207 2.44 14.81 -9.31
C VAL A 207 1.20 15.23 -8.50
N ASP A 208 0.92 16.54 -8.44
CA ASP A 208 -0.26 17.06 -7.73
C ASP A 208 -1.58 16.73 -8.43
N GLU A 209 -1.64 16.75 -9.76
CA GLU A 209 -2.83 16.31 -10.50
C GLU A 209 -3.12 14.83 -10.25
N ILE A 210 -2.09 13.98 -10.25
CA ILE A 210 -2.24 12.54 -9.94
C ILE A 210 -2.72 12.35 -8.49
N ARG A 211 -2.17 13.11 -7.54
CA ARG A 211 -2.63 13.09 -6.15
C ARG A 211 -4.10 13.50 -6.02
N LEU A 212 -4.53 14.55 -6.71
CA LEU A 212 -5.93 15.00 -6.74
C LEU A 212 -6.83 13.97 -7.42
N ALA A 213 -6.38 13.36 -8.51
CA ALA A 213 -7.10 12.30 -9.21
C ALA A 213 -7.29 11.07 -8.31
N ASN A 214 -6.24 10.64 -7.60
CA ASN A 214 -6.32 9.55 -6.64
C ASN A 214 -7.30 9.85 -5.50
N ASN A 215 -7.26 11.06 -4.93
CA ASN A 215 -8.25 11.49 -3.94
C ASN A 215 -9.68 11.42 -4.50
N ALA A 216 -9.89 11.86 -5.75
CA ALA A 216 -11.19 11.78 -6.41
C ALA A 216 -11.63 10.31 -6.63
N ARG A 217 -10.73 9.43 -7.08
CA ARG A 217 -10.97 7.98 -7.21
C ARG A 217 -11.36 7.34 -5.88
N HIS A 218 -10.70 7.70 -4.77
CA HIS A 218 -11.08 7.26 -3.42
C HIS A 218 -12.47 7.75 -2.99
N LEU A 219 -12.79 9.03 -3.23
CA LEU A 219 -14.12 9.58 -2.94
C LEU A 219 -15.22 8.93 -3.77
N LEU A 220 -14.96 8.63 -5.04
CA LEU A 220 -15.88 7.90 -5.92
C LEU A 220 -16.17 6.50 -5.36
N ARG A 221 -15.14 5.75 -4.95
CA ARG A 221 -15.32 4.43 -4.32
C ARG A 221 -16.24 4.51 -3.11
N ARG A 222 -16.03 5.49 -2.22
CA ARG A 222 -16.87 5.67 -1.02
C ARG A 222 -18.31 6.05 -1.36
N LYS A 223 -18.51 6.99 -2.28
CA LYS A 223 -19.86 7.47 -2.66
C LYS A 223 -20.67 6.43 -3.44
N LEU A 224 -20.00 5.53 -4.15
CA LEU A 224 -20.64 4.49 -4.96
C LEU A 224 -20.67 3.11 -4.29
N ALA A 225 -20.05 2.94 -3.11
CA ALA A 225 -19.94 1.65 -2.41
C ALA A 225 -21.30 1.00 -2.12
N SER A 226 -22.33 1.78 -1.79
CA SER A 226 -23.68 1.26 -1.53
C SER A 226 -24.51 1.05 -2.79
N LYS A 227 -24.10 1.63 -3.92
CA LYS A 227 -24.88 1.63 -5.18
C LYS A 227 -24.42 0.55 -6.15
N ILE A 228 -23.13 0.18 -6.10
CA ILE A 228 -22.51 -0.74 -7.04
C ILE A 228 -21.88 -1.88 -6.25
N LYS A 229 -22.19 -3.12 -6.65
CA LYS A 229 -21.49 -4.30 -6.14
C LYS A 229 -20.08 -4.33 -6.76
N GLY A 230 -19.05 -4.05 -5.96
CA GLY A 230 -17.65 -4.07 -6.37
C GLY A 230 -17.03 -2.68 -6.56
N THR A 231 -15.85 -2.64 -7.17
CA THR A 231 -15.11 -1.39 -7.41
C THR A 231 -15.60 -0.70 -8.68
N PRO A 232 -16.01 0.59 -8.63
CA PRO A 232 -16.37 1.32 -9.84
C PRO A 232 -15.20 1.39 -10.85
N ALA A 233 -15.51 1.43 -12.14
CA ALA A 233 -14.50 1.53 -13.20
C ALA A 233 -13.62 2.78 -13.05
N HIS A 234 -12.34 2.67 -13.43
CA HIS A 234 -11.34 3.76 -13.37
C HIS A 234 -11.18 4.38 -11.97
N THR A 235 -11.36 3.60 -10.91
CA THR A 235 -11.15 4.04 -9.52
C THR A 235 -10.00 3.35 -8.79
N LYS A 236 -9.19 2.56 -9.51
CA LYS A 236 -7.93 2.00 -8.99
C LYS A 236 -6.95 3.14 -8.71
N THR A 237 -6.03 2.99 -7.77
CA THR A 237 -5.04 4.05 -7.51
C THR A 237 -4.08 4.16 -8.70
N ILE A 238 -3.78 5.38 -9.13
CA ILE A 238 -2.71 5.69 -10.08
C ILE A 238 -1.40 5.67 -9.29
N GLU A 239 -0.48 4.81 -9.67
CA GLU A 239 0.84 4.71 -9.04
C GLU A 239 1.78 5.68 -9.75
N ASP A 240 2.42 6.58 -8.99
CA ASP A 240 3.47 7.49 -9.49
C ASP A 240 4.70 7.36 -8.60
N ASP A 241 5.81 6.89 -9.16
CA ASP A 241 7.06 6.70 -8.45
C ASP A 241 7.72 8.03 -8.03
N ARG A 242 7.32 9.15 -8.65
CA ARG A 242 7.78 10.51 -8.27
C ARG A 242 7.14 10.99 -6.97
N GLN A 243 6.04 10.39 -6.54
CA GLN A 243 5.36 10.80 -5.34
C GLN A 243 6.05 10.22 -4.09
N ALA A 244 6.59 11.12 -3.25
CA ALA A 244 7.22 10.74 -1.99
C ALA A 244 6.32 9.86 -1.11
N LYS A 245 6.86 8.74 -0.63
CA LYS A 245 6.13 7.81 0.24
C LYS A 245 5.92 8.43 1.61
N ARG A 246 4.77 8.15 2.24
CA ARG A 246 4.45 8.69 3.56
C ARG A 246 5.48 8.22 4.60
N PRO A 247 5.83 9.06 5.59
CA PRO A 247 6.76 8.67 6.64
C PRO A 247 6.15 7.52 7.48
N ILE A 248 7.02 6.58 7.82
CA ILE A 248 6.78 5.40 8.63
C ILE A 248 6.81 5.83 10.11
N SER A 249 5.85 5.34 10.90
CA SER A 249 5.82 5.59 12.34
C SER A 249 6.80 4.68 13.09
N ALA A 250 7.19 5.07 14.30
CA ALA A 250 8.06 4.29 15.18
C ALA A 250 7.53 2.86 15.40
N TRP A 251 6.22 2.73 15.59
CA TRP A 251 5.57 1.41 15.69
C TRP A 251 5.76 0.57 14.42
N ASN A 252 5.66 1.16 13.22
CA ASN A 252 5.81 0.42 11.98
C ASN A 252 7.26 -0.05 11.77
N PHE A 253 8.25 0.75 12.22
CA PHE A 253 9.65 0.31 12.24
C PHE A 253 9.85 -0.89 13.16
N PHE A 254 9.35 -0.80 14.40
CA PHE A 254 9.38 -1.93 15.33
C PHE A 254 8.65 -3.16 14.78
N PHE A 255 7.45 -2.95 14.22
CA PHE A 255 6.66 -4.02 13.64
C PHE A 255 7.40 -4.71 12.49
N ALA A 256 8.05 -3.95 11.60
CA ALA A 256 8.82 -4.49 10.49
C ALA A 256 10.03 -5.31 10.98
N GLU A 257 10.78 -4.79 11.96
CA GLU A 257 11.92 -5.49 12.57
C GLU A 257 11.47 -6.79 13.26
N ARG A 258 10.37 -6.72 13.99
CA ARG A 258 9.86 -7.87 14.75
C ARG A 258 9.22 -8.92 13.86
N GLN A 259 8.52 -8.50 12.81
CA GLN A 259 7.99 -9.39 11.77
C GLN A 259 9.09 -10.15 11.02
N ALA A 260 10.26 -9.52 10.81
CA ALA A 260 11.40 -10.15 10.15
C ALA A 260 12.16 -11.14 11.06
N SER A 261 11.87 -11.12 12.37
CA SER A 261 12.50 -12.00 13.33
C SER A 261 12.05 -13.46 13.12
N PRO A 262 12.95 -14.46 13.25
CA PRO A 262 12.61 -15.88 13.12
C PRO A 262 11.51 -16.34 14.09
N ASP A 263 11.36 -15.67 15.24
CA ASP A 263 10.42 -15.99 16.32
C ASP A 263 8.95 -16.08 15.89
N PHE A 264 8.58 -15.46 14.76
CA PHE A 264 7.21 -15.51 14.26
C PHE A 264 7.08 -16.17 12.88
N GLN A 265 8.06 -16.99 12.49
CA GLN A 265 7.92 -17.91 11.38
C GLN A 265 6.93 -19.01 11.74
N GLY A 266 6.04 -19.38 10.82
CA GLY A 266 5.00 -20.41 11.05
C GLY A 266 3.77 -19.95 11.84
N ILE A 267 3.79 -18.77 12.47
CA ILE A 267 2.62 -18.19 13.15
C ILE A 267 1.72 -17.46 12.14
N ALA A 268 0.40 -17.60 12.28
CA ALA A 268 -0.55 -16.88 11.44
C ALA A 268 -0.38 -15.36 11.61
N VAL A 269 -0.42 -14.62 10.49
CA VAL A 269 -0.28 -13.14 10.44
C VAL A 269 -1.10 -12.40 11.52
N PRO A 270 -2.40 -12.68 11.74
CA PRO A 270 -3.18 -11.95 12.74
C PRO A 270 -2.74 -12.23 14.19
N GLU A 271 -2.25 -13.43 14.49
CA GLU A 271 -1.76 -13.80 15.83
C GLU A 271 -0.42 -13.15 16.10
N ARG A 272 0.48 -13.20 15.12
CA ARG A 272 1.76 -12.49 15.14
C ARG A 272 1.57 -11.00 15.41
N ALA A 273 0.65 -10.35 14.71
CA ALA A 273 0.39 -8.92 14.92
C ALA A 273 -0.10 -8.59 16.34
N LYS A 274 -0.86 -9.48 16.99
CA LYS A 274 -1.29 -9.31 18.39
C LYS A 274 -0.11 -9.42 19.35
N LEU A 275 0.76 -10.40 19.16
CA LEU A 275 1.96 -10.60 19.99
C LEU A 275 2.91 -9.40 19.87
N ILE A 276 3.22 -8.97 18.66
CA ILE A 276 4.07 -7.78 18.41
C ILE A 276 3.44 -6.53 19.03
N SER A 277 2.11 -6.37 18.95
CA SER A 277 1.42 -5.25 19.59
C SER A 277 1.54 -5.28 21.12
N ALA A 278 1.51 -6.47 21.74
CA ALA A 278 1.72 -6.63 23.18
C ALA A 278 3.16 -6.28 23.57
N GLU A 279 4.15 -6.77 22.81
CA GLU A 279 5.57 -6.43 23.02
C GLU A 279 5.79 -4.92 22.92
N TRP A 280 5.26 -4.24 21.89
CA TRP A 280 5.37 -2.78 21.78
C TRP A 280 4.80 -2.04 22.98
N LYS A 281 3.70 -2.52 23.55
CA LYS A 281 3.11 -1.91 24.76
C LYS A 281 3.99 -2.11 25.98
N ALA A 282 4.63 -3.27 26.10
CA ALA A 282 5.53 -3.61 27.20
C ALA A 282 6.90 -2.89 27.13
N LEU A 283 7.35 -2.48 25.94
CA LEU A 283 8.62 -1.75 25.78
C LEU A 283 8.66 -0.45 26.60
N SER A 284 9.81 -0.21 27.21
CA SER A 284 10.13 1.01 27.95
C SER A 284 10.26 2.22 27.02
N ALA A 285 10.27 3.43 27.60
CA ALA A 285 10.50 4.66 26.84
C ALA A 285 11.88 4.67 26.17
N GLY A 286 12.91 4.13 26.83
CA GLY A 286 14.27 4.06 26.29
C GLY A 286 14.37 3.16 25.06
N GLU A 287 13.73 1.98 25.10
CA GLU A 287 13.71 1.07 23.93
C GLU A 287 12.89 1.64 22.77
N LYS A 288 11.82 2.38 23.08
CA LYS A 288 11.02 3.09 22.07
C LYS A 288 11.77 4.25 21.43
N GLN A 289 12.73 4.86 22.13
CA GLN A 289 13.49 6.01 21.63
C GLN A 289 14.18 5.69 20.30
N ARG A 290 14.82 4.52 20.20
CA ARG A 290 15.46 4.06 18.95
C ARG A 290 14.52 4.15 17.75
N PHE A 291 13.26 3.74 17.91
CA PHE A 291 12.26 3.77 16.84
C PHE A 291 11.69 5.18 16.61
N GLN A 292 11.66 6.02 17.64
CA GLN A 292 11.30 7.43 17.50
C GLN A 292 12.35 8.19 16.69
N ASP A 293 13.64 7.97 16.96
CA ASP A 293 14.74 8.57 16.20
C ASP A 293 14.67 8.14 14.72
N GLN A 294 14.36 6.87 14.44
CA GLN A 294 14.11 6.38 13.07
C GLN A 294 12.91 7.07 12.41
N GLN A 295 11.81 7.26 13.15
CA GLN A 295 10.64 7.98 12.66
C GLN A 295 10.97 9.45 12.37
N GLU A 296 11.79 10.11 13.18
CA GLU A 296 12.23 11.50 12.94
C GLU A 296 13.12 11.60 11.70
N ALA A 297 14.08 10.70 11.55
CA ALA A 297 14.93 10.62 10.36
C ALA A 297 14.09 10.38 9.08
N ASP A 298 13.07 9.53 9.16
CA ASP A 298 12.14 9.30 8.05
C ASP A 298 11.28 10.53 7.73
N GLN A 299 10.79 11.24 8.75
CA GLN A 299 10.08 12.50 8.52
C GLN A 299 10.98 13.52 7.80
N GLN A 300 12.26 13.59 8.15
CA GLN A 300 13.23 14.46 7.46
C GLN A 300 13.46 14.02 6.00
N ARG A 301 13.53 12.72 5.74
CA ARG A 301 13.60 12.17 4.38
C ARG A 301 12.36 12.57 3.57
N TYR A 302 11.16 12.38 4.13
CA TYR A 302 9.90 12.74 3.47
C TYR A 302 9.77 14.25 3.22
N THR A 303 10.16 15.11 4.17
CA THR A 303 10.11 16.56 3.97
C THR A 303 11.07 17.00 2.86
N ARG A 304 12.27 16.40 2.80
CA ARG A 304 13.24 16.63 1.72
C ARG A 304 12.67 16.20 0.37
N GLU A 305 12.20 14.96 0.24
CA GLU A 305 11.63 14.43 -1.01
C GLU A 305 10.42 15.22 -1.50
N LYS A 306 9.57 15.71 -0.58
CA LYS A 306 8.39 16.51 -0.92
C LYS A 306 8.73 17.96 -1.30
N SER A 307 9.87 18.49 -0.85
CA SER A 307 10.30 19.86 -1.15
C SER A 307 11.00 20.02 -2.49
N VAL A 308 11.35 18.91 -3.14
CA VAL A 308 11.93 18.83 -4.49
C VAL A 308 10.82 18.74 -5.52
#